data_AF-G5QGR9-F1
#
_entry.id   AF-G5QGR9-F1
#
_cell.length_a   1.000
_cell.length_b   1.000
_cell.length_c   1.000
_cell.angle_alpha   90.00
_cell.angle_beta   90.00
_cell.angle_gamma   90.00
#
_symmetry.space_group_name_H-M   'P 1'
#
loop_
_entity.id
_entity.type
_entity.pdbx_description
1 polymer ?
#
loop_
_entity_poly.entity_id
_entity_poly.type
_entity_poly.pdbx_seq_one_letter_code
_entity_poly.pdbx_strand_id
1 'polypeptide(L)'
;MQQAMRNEEDKIVWGACSVNCGSRCALRLHVKDNEVWWVETDNTGDDVYGNHQVRACLRGRSIRRRINHPDRLNYPMKRVGRRGAGCV
;
A
#
# COMPACT_ATOMS: atom_id res chain seq x y z
N MET A 1 17.89 -5.95 -24.38
CA MET A 1 17.37 -4.57 -24.38
C MET A 1 17.22 -4.12 -22.94
N GLN A 2 18.27 -3.51 -22.39
CA GLN A 2 18.27 -2.92 -21.05
C GLN A 2 17.58 -1.56 -21.16
N GLN A 3 16.36 -1.44 -20.65
CA GLN A 3 15.77 -0.12 -20.42
C GLN A 3 16.44 0.46 -19.16
N ALA A 4 17.20 1.52 -19.39
CA ALA A 4 17.81 2.33 -18.35
C ALA A 4 16.77 2.72 -17.30
N MET A 5 17.06 2.40 -16.04
CA MET A 5 16.29 2.85 -14.88
C MET A 5 16.20 4.38 -14.95
N ARG A 6 14.99 4.91 -15.21
CA ARG A 6 14.74 6.34 -15.03
C ARG A 6 15.06 6.69 -13.58
N ASN A 7 15.98 7.62 -13.39
CA ASN A 7 16.26 8.27 -12.11
C ASN A 7 15.13 9.29 -11.84
N GLU A 8 13.90 8.82 -11.73
CA GLU A 8 12.88 9.62 -11.06
C GLU A 8 13.20 9.58 -9.56
N GLU A 9 13.22 10.74 -8.92
CA GLU A 9 13.42 10.86 -7.47
C GLU A 9 12.38 10.02 -6.74
N ASP A 10 12.85 9.15 -5.82
CA ASP A 10 11.97 8.34 -4.98
C ASP A 10 11.09 9.27 -4.15
N LYS A 11 9.79 9.27 -4.42
CA LYS A 11 8.83 10.07 -3.65
C LYS A 11 8.36 9.24 -2.46
N ILE A 12 8.60 9.77 -1.26
CA ILE A 12 8.07 9.17 -0.02
C ILE A 12 6.72 9.80 0.30
N VAL A 13 5.68 8.98 0.35
CA VAL A 13 4.32 9.38 0.71
C VAL A 13 3.90 8.64 1.98
N TRP A 14 3.34 9.38 2.93
CA TRP A 14 2.77 8.79 4.14
C TRP A 14 1.36 8.27 3.87
N GLY A 15 1.08 7.07 4.36
CA GLY A 15 -0.24 6.45 4.31
C GLY A 15 -0.55 5.71 5.60
N ALA A 16 -1.81 5.30 5.75
CA ALA A 16 -2.26 4.48 6.85
C ALA A 16 -2.55 3.04 6.40
N CYS A 17 -2.24 2.07 7.26
CA CYS A 17 -2.48 0.66 6.96
C CYS A 17 -3.98 0.33 6.89
N SER A 18 -4.42 -0.24 5.77
CA SER A 18 -5.82 -0.63 5.50
C SER A 18 -6.16 -2.09 5.84
N VAL A 19 -5.30 -2.79 6.58
CA VAL A 19 -5.51 -4.19 7.02
C VAL A 19 -6.56 -4.29 8.14
N ASN A 20 -7.01 -3.16 8.69
CA ASN A 20 -8.06 -3.06 9.69
C ASN A 20 -7.84 -3.93 10.95
N CYS A 21 -6.59 -4.01 11.42
CA CYS A 21 -6.24 -4.70 12.67
C CYS A 21 -6.40 -3.82 13.93
N GLY A 22 -7.04 -2.66 13.82
CA GLY A 22 -7.25 -1.71 14.93
C GLY A 22 -6.16 -0.63 15.06
N SER A 23 -4.90 -0.97 14.79
CA SER A 23 -3.75 -0.06 15.02
C SER A 23 -3.49 0.99 13.94
N ARG A 24 -4.07 0.85 12.73
CA ARG A 24 -3.91 1.76 11.57
C ARG A 24 -2.48 2.31 11.40
N CYS A 25 -1.50 1.41 11.43
CA CYS A 25 -0.07 1.77 11.45
C CYS A 25 0.31 2.75 10.33
N ALA A 26 1.26 3.63 10.62
CA ALA A 26 1.84 4.53 9.63
C ALA A 26 2.72 3.75 8.65
N LEU A 27 2.51 4.00 7.36
CA LEU A 27 3.24 3.40 6.26
C LEU A 27 3.94 4.50 5.47
N ARG A 28 5.21 4.29 5.18
CA ARG A 28 5.97 5.13 4.25
C ARG A 28 6.03 4.41 2.92
N LEU A 29 5.32 4.93 1.93
CA LEU A 29 5.23 4.38 0.59
C LEU A 29 6.30 5.07 -0.26
N HIS A 30 7.25 4.28 -0.76
CA HIS A 30 8.24 4.73 -1.72
C HIS A 30 7.65 4.52 -3.12
N VAL A 31 7.44 5.63 -3.84
CA VAL A 31 6.77 5.68 -5.14
C VAL A 31 7.77 6.09 -6.21
N LYS A 32 7.82 5.31 -7.29
CA LYS A 32 8.67 5.53 -8.46
C LYS A 32 7.87 5.18 -9.72
N ASP A 33 7.97 5.99 -10.79
CA ASP A 33 7.22 5.78 -12.03
C ASP A 33 5.70 5.59 -11.79
N ASN A 34 5.13 6.30 -10.81
CA ASN A 34 3.74 6.19 -10.37
C ASN A 34 3.33 4.80 -9.81
N GLU A 35 4.30 3.94 -9.45
CA GLU A 35 4.08 2.67 -8.75
C GLU A 35 4.71 2.70 -7.36
N VAL A 36 4.02 2.12 -6.37
CA VAL A 36 4.62 1.83 -5.05
C VAL A 36 5.59 0.67 -5.22
N TRP A 37 6.90 0.92 -5.14
CA TRP A 37 7.91 -0.13 -5.29
C TRP A 37 8.29 -0.76 -3.94
N TRP A 38 8.33 0.05 -2.87
CA TRP A 38 8.67 -0.36 -1.52
C TRP A 38 7.75 0.26 -0.45
N VAL A 39 7.53 -0.49 0.63
CA VAL A 39 6.70 -0.06 1.75
C VAL A 39 7.52 -0.24 3.03
N GLU A 40 7.82 0.89 3.65
CA GLU A 40 8.54 0.97 4.90
C GLU A 40 7.58 1.26 6.06
N THR A 41 8.07 0.97 7.27
CA THR A 41 7.40 1.31 8.52
C THR A 41 7.75 2.73 8.95
N ASP A 42 7.01 3.27 9.92
CA ASP A 42 7.52 4.38 10.71
C ASP A 42 8.88 4.02 11.34
N ASN A 43 9.87 4.83 11.01
CA ASN A 43 11.25 4.79 11.48
C ASN A 43 11.67 6.17 12.02
N THR A 44 10.71 7.07 12.26
CA THR A 44 10.95 8.44 12.70
C THR A 44 10.75 8.57 14.21
N GLY A 45 11.53 9.43 14.87
CA GLY A 45 11.45 9.64 16.33
C GLY A 45 12.09 8.52 17.16
N ASP A 46 11.99 8.66 18.48
CA ASP A 46 12.60 7.75 19.46
C ASP A 46 11.63 6.62 19.85
N ASP A 47 12.14 5.38 19.94
CA ASP A 47 11.34 4.23 20.39
C ASP A 47 11.25 4.15 21.92
N VAL A 48 10.69 5.21 22.53
CA VAL A 48 10.53 5.35 23.98
C VAL A 48 9.04 5.27 24.33
N TYR A 49 8.72 4.61 25.44
CA TYR A 49 7.35 4.52 25.94
C TYR A 49 6.71 5.91 26.09
N GLY A 50 5.55 6.12 25.45
CA GLY A 50 4.88 7.43 25.35
C GLY A 50 5.15 8.20 24.05
N ASN A 51 6.27 7.94 23.36
CA ASN A 51 6.61 8.49 22.04
C ASN A 51 6.96 7.39 21.02
N HIS A 52 6.45 6.19 21.25
CA HIS A 52 6.85 4.98 20.54
C HIS A 52 6.50 5.05 19.05
N GLN A 53 7.38 4.47 18.23
CA GLN A 53 7.17 4.37 16.80
C GLN A 53 5.98 3.46 16.49
N VAL A 54 5.09 3.89 15.60
CA VAL A 54 3.93 3.06 15.22
C VAL A 54 4.33 2.08 14.12
N ARG A 55 5.08 1.05 14.51
CA ARG A 55 5.68 0.11 13.55
C ARG A 55 4.64 -0.74 12.83
N ALA A 56 4.78 -0.84 11.52
CA ALA A 56 3.92 -1.65 10.67
C ALA A 56 4.35 -3.12 10.66
N CYS A 57 3.38 -4.02 10.86
CA CYS A 57 3.60 -5.47 10.74
C CYS A 57 3.81 -5.92 9.29
N LEU A 58 4.19 -7.19 9.09
CA LEU A 58 4.40 -7.79 7.77
C LEU A 58 3.21 -7.61 6.82
N ARG A 59 1.98 -7.73 7.34
CA ARG A 59 0.74 -7.53 6.55
C ARG A 59 0.65 -6.11 6.01
N GLY A 60 0.97 -5.11 6.83
CA GLY A 60 0.98 -3.70 6.43
C GLY A 60 2.04 -3.39 5.39
N ARG A 61 3.26 -3.91 5.57
CA ARG A 61 4.34 -3.75 4.58
C ARG A 61 4.07 -4.48 3.26
N SER A 62 3.24 -5.53 3.28
CA SER A 62 2.85 -6.22 2.05
C SER A 62 1.73 -5.55 1.25
N ILE A 63 1.28 -4.34 1.62
CA ILE A 63 0.09 -3.71 1.03
C ILE A 63 0.20 -3.50 -0.49
N ARG A 64 1.41 -3.35 -1.03
CA ARG A 64 1.66 -3.30 -2.48
C ARG A 64 1.00 -4.46 -3.23
N ARG A 65 1.09 -5.68 -2.69
CA ARG A 65 0.49 -6.88 -3.29
C ARG A 65 -1.03 -6.83 -3.33
N ARG A 66 -1.66 -6.11 -2.40
CA ARG A 66 -3.12 -5.89 -2.36
C ARG A 66 -3.56 -4.82 -3.36
N ILE A 67 -2.76 -3.75 -3.51
CA ILE A 67 -3.03 -2.67 -4.48
C ILE A 67 -2.91 -3.18 -5.92
N ASN A 68 -1.94 -4.05 -6.18
CA ASN A 68 -1.66 -4.60 -7.51
C ASN A 68 -2.21 -6.02 -7.69
N HIS A 69 -3.19 -6.43 -6.88
CA HIS A 69 -3.77 -7.78 -6.98
C HIS A 69 -4.57 -7.94 -8.28
N PRO A 70 -4.49 -9.08 -9.00
CA PRO A 70 -5.26 -9.29 -10.23
C PRO A 70 -6.77 -9.15 -10.04
N ASP A 71 -7.29 -9.58 -8.89
CA ASP A 71 -8.74 -9.48 -8.58
C ASP A 71 -9.19 -8.07 -8.17
N ARG A 72 -8.33 -7.05 -8.24
CA ARG A 72 -8.70 -5.69 -7.91
C ARG A 72 -9.67 -5.15 -8.96
N LEU A 73 -10.82 -4.67 -8.50
CA LEU A 73 -11.76 -3.94 -9.33
C LEU A 73 -11.19 -2.57 -9.71
N ASN A 74 -10.91 -2.38 -11.00
CA ASN A 74 -10.31 -1.16 -11.53
C ASN A 74 -11.35 -0.16 -12.07
N TYR A 75 -12.58 -0.61 -12.30
CA TYR A 75 -13.65 0.19 -12.86
C TYR A 75 -14.99 -0.12 -12.16
N PRO A 76 -15.94 0.83 -12.15
CA PRO A 76 -17.30 0.58 -11.67
C PRO A 76 -17.96 -0.52 -12.51
N MET A 77 -18.51 -1.54 -11.85
CA MET A 77 -19.18 -2.67 -12.51
C MET A 77 -20.69 -2.62 -12.27
N LYS A 78 -21.48 -2.92 -13.31
CA LYS A 78 -22.95 -2.94 -13.21
C LYS A 78 -23.43 -4.39 -13.16
N ARG A 79 -24.26 -4.69 -12.15
CA ARG A 79 -24.90 -6.01 -12.06
C ARG A 79 -25.96 -6.14 -13.15
N VAL A 80 -25.84 -7.17 -13.98
CA VAL A 80 -26.80 -7.48 -15.06
C VAL A 80 -27.66 -8.72 -14.79
N GLY A 81 -27.34 -9.50 -13.75
CA GLY A 81 -28.04 -10.74 -13.39
C GLY A 81 -28.44 -10.86 -11.91
N ARG A 82 -28.71 -12.10 -11.47
CA ARG A 82 -29.00 -12.41 -10.04
C ARG A 82 -27.78 -12.15 -9.16
N ARG A 83 -28.01 -11.84 -7.89
CA ARG A 83 -26.93 -11.62 -6.91
C ARG A 83 -26.05 -12.87 -6.81
N GLY A 84 -24.74 -12.71 -7.01
CA GLY A 84 -23.77 -13.80 -6.97
C GLY A 84 -23.27 -14.29 -8.35
N ALA A 85 -23.92 -13.89 -9.46
CA ALA A 85 -23.52 -14.30 -10.81
C ALA A 85 -22.35 -13.49 -11.41
N GLY A 86 -21.73 -12.62 -10.60
CA GLY A 86 -20.72 -11.68 -11.06
C GLY A 86 -21.31 -10.35 -11.56
N CYS A 87 -20.43 -9.37 -11.71
CA CYS A 87 -20.71 -8.10 -12.34
C CYS A 87 -19.76 -7.95 -13.53
N VAL A 88 -20.20 -7.22 -14.54
CA VAL A 88 -19.38 -6.84 -15.71
C VAL A 88 -19.00 -5.38 -15.63
#